data_AF-A0A4S9C9D7-F1
#
_entry.id   AF-A0A4S9C9D7-F1
#
_cell.length_a   1.000
_cell.length_b   1.000
_cell.length_c   1.000
_cell.angle_alpha   90.00
_cell.angle_beta   90.00
_cell.angle_gamma   90.00
#
_symmetry.space_group_name_H-M   'P 1'
#
loop_
_entity.id
_entity.type
_entity.pdbx_description
1 polymer ?
#
loop_
_entity_poly.entity_id
_entity_poly.type
_entity_poly.pdbx_seq_one_letter_code
_entity_poly.pdbx_strand_id
1 'polypeptide(L)'
;MELPDQMLLLEPLHCTADEIMQQGARNPTAVQRYLDCLSRGWLGQALIERYTYGESPDTPQGLLQTNGIIDGKFVEWLKPVKDEIKDDLREILEGGYEDMIAVERDICKKAMEGTDDPGKELLSELVEMIDKGLQSMPKILVTITSNGQETASPIELKWSYGLEDAITRLSTKVLEKDIVGMDIKKSGRDFHILYQVDDAAEDSVILALVEEMREWR
;
A
#
# COMPACT_ATOMS: atom_id res chain seq x y z
N MET A 1 19.51 -6.59 -9.75
CA MET A 1 18.19 -6.02 -10.07
C MET A 1 18.28 -4.53 -9.84
N GLU A 2 17.82 -3.69 -10.76
CA GLU A 2 17.68 -2.25 -10.48
C GLU A 2 16.51 -2.07 -9.51
N LEU A 3 16.77 -1.43 -8.37
CA LEU A 3 15.77 -1.04 -7.38
C LEU A 3 15.22 0.35 -7.75
N PRO A 4 13.95 0.65 -7.44
CA PRO A 4 13.40 1.99 -7.64
C PRO A 4 14.09 3.01 -6.72
N ASP A 5 13.86 4.30 -6.95
CA ASP A 5 14.38 5.36 -6.08
C ASP A 5 13.84 5.27 -4.64
N GLN A 6 12.64 4.71 -4.48
CA GLN A 6 11.92 4.61 -3.22
C GLN A 6 11.09 3.32 -3.13
N MET A 7 10.97 2.75 -1.93
CA MET A 7 10.16 1.57 -1.60
C MET A 7 9.45 1.83 -0.27
N LEU A 8 8.20 1.38 -0.12
CA LEU A 8 7.37 1.74 1.03
C LEU A 8 7.99 1.32 2.38
N LEU A 9 8.62 0.14 2.41
CA LEU A 9 9.27 -0.38 3.62
C LEU A 9 10.76 -0.01 3.71
N LEU A 10 11.30 0.66 2.70
CA LEU A 10 12.73 0.85 2.53
C LEU A 10 13.03 2.19 1.85
N GLU A 11 13.14 3.26 2.65
CA GLU A 11 13.57 4.58 2.18
C GLU A 11 14.70 5.18 3.04
N PRO A 12 15.73 5.81 2.43
CA PRO A 12 16.03 5.90 0.98
C PRO A 12 17.02 4.82 0.49
N LEU A 13 16.84 4.38 -0.77
CA LEU A 13 17.64 3.32 -1.42
C LEU A 13 19.00 3.78 -1.97
N HIS A 14 19.16 5.09 -2.20
CA HIS A 14 20.36 5.70 -2.80
C HIS A 14 21.10 6.62 -1.83
N CYS A 15 21.32 6.15 -0.61
CA CYS A 15 22.12 6.86 0.38
C CYS A 15 23.46 6.16 0.65
N THR A 16 24.49 6.97 0.89
CA THR A 16 25.77 6.56 1.46
C THR A 16 25.63 6.27 2.96
N ALA A 17 26.59 5.54 3.52
CA ALA A 17 26.62 5.28 4.96
C ALA A 17 26.62 6.59 5.77
N ASP A 18 27.38 7.59 5.33
CA ASP A 18 27.47 8.88 6.00
C ASP A 18 26.13 9.63 6.00
N GLU A 19 25.39 9.61 4.89
CA GLU A 19 24.06 10.22 4.81
C GLU A 19 23.07 9.53 5.74
N ILE A 20 23.08 8.19 5.80
CA ILE A 20 22.23 7.41 6.71
C ILE A 20 22.57 7.74 8.17
N MET A 21 23.85 7.85 8.51
CA MET A 21 24.29 8.25 9.85
C MET A 21 23.86 9.69 10.19
N GLN A 22 23.95 10.63 9.23
CA GLN A 22 23.48 12.01 9.41
C GLN A 22 21.96 12.12 9.60
N GLN A 23 21.20 11.18 9.05
CA GLN A 23 19.74 11.06 9.27
C GLN A 23 19.38 10.49 10.65
N GLY A 24 20.37 10.17 11.49
CA GLY A 24 20.15 9.78 12.88
C GLY A 24 20.25 8.28 13.15
N ALA A 25 20.78 7.48 12.22
CA ALA A 25 21.14 6.10 12.51
C ALA A 25 22.16 6.02 13.65
N ARG A 26 21.99 5.01 14.51
CA ARG A 26 22.78 4.80 15.74
C ARG A 26 23.65 3.56 15.68
N ASN A 27 23.42 2.69 14.69
CA ASN A 27 24.15 1.44 14.50
C ASN A 27 24.94 1.43 13.17
N PRO A 28 26.20 1.93 13.17
CA PRO A 28 27.04 1.94 11.96
C PRO A 28 27.24 0.55 11.35
N THR A 29 27.29 -0.48 12.18
CA THR A 29 27.49 -1.86 11.72
C THR A 29 26.27 -2.34 10.93
N ALA A 30 25.06 -2.06 11.42
CA ALA A 30 23.85 -2.33 10.67
C ALA A 30 23.83 -1.56 9.35
N VAL A 31 24.20 -0.27 9.38
CA VAL A 31 24.30 0.57 8.18
C VAL A 31 25.19 -0.06 7.11
N GLN A 32 26.36 -0.53 7.51
CA GLN A 32 27.27 -1.20 6.59
C GLN A 32 26.71 -2.52 6.05
N ARG A 33 26.03 -3.31 6.89
CA ARG A 33 25.44 -4.60 6.49
C ARG A 33 24.32 -4.42 5.47
N TYR A 34 23.43 -3.46 5.66
CA TYR A 34 22.39 -3.14 4.68
C TYR A 34 22.97 -2.73 3.33
N LEU A 35 23.98 -1.84 3.30
CA LEU A 35 24.59 -1.42 2.04
C LEU A 35 25.26 -2.60 1.33
N ASP A 36 25.92 -3.49 2.08
CA ASP A 36 26.45 -4.75 1.55
C ASP A 36 25.32 -5.65 0.99
N CYS A 37 24.21 -5.79 1.73
CA CYS A 37 23.04 -6.57 1.28
C CYS A 37 22.45 -6.01 -0.01
N LEU A 38 22.24 -4.69 -0.09
CA LEU A 38 21.75 -4.04 -1.31
C LEU A 38 22.71 -4.26 -2.49
N SER A 39 24.02 -4.15 -2.28
CA SER A 39 25.02 -4.38 -3.33
C SER A 39 25.02 -5.82 -3.88
N ARG A 40 24.61 -6.79 -3.04
CA ARG A 40 24.45 -8.20 -3.41
C ARG A 40 23.09 -8.52 -4.01
N GLY A 41 22.15 -7.58 -3.99
CA GLY A 41 20.75 -7.80 -4.38
C GLY A 41 19.94 -8.58 -3.34
N TRP A 42 20.39 -8.61 -2.09
CA TRP A 42 19.70 -9.24 -0.96
C TRP A 42 18.72 -8.26 -0.30
N LEU A 43 17.59 -8.03 -0.97
CA LEU A 43 16.56 -7.10 -0.52
C LEU A 43 15.93 -7.49 0.83
N GLY A 44 15.68 -8.77 1.05
CA GLY A 44 15.07 -9.28 2.28
C GLY A 44 15.96 -9.06 3.49
N GLN A 45 17.25 -9.38 3.37
CA GLN A 45 18.19 -9.07 4.44
C GLN A 45 18.39 -7.56 4.59
N ALA A 46 18.41 -6.79 3.50
CA ALA A 46 18.50 -5.33 3.58
C ALA A 46 17.33 -4.73 4.38
N LEU A 47 16.09 -5.16 4.18
CA LEU A 47 14.94 -4.73 4.99
C LEU A 47 15.19 -4.94 6.49
N ILE A 48 15.66 -6.12 6.88
CA ILE A 48 15.98 -6.42 8.28
C ILE A 48 17.04 -5.48 8.83
N GLU A 49 18.14 -5.30 8.08
CA GLU A 49 19.24 -4.44 8.52
C GLU A 49 18.80 -2.98 8.67
N ARG A 50 17.99 -2.45 7.73
CA ARG A 50 17.45 -1.10 7.80
C ARG A 50 16.78 -0.88 9.16
N TYR A 51 15.85 -1.75 9.53
CA TYR A 51 15.07 -1.57 10.76
C TYR A 51 15.96 -1.52 12.02
N THR A 52 17.14 -2.14 11.98
CA THR A 52 18.09 -2.16 13.10
C THR A 52 19.03 -0.94 13.16
N TYR A 53 18.96 0.00 12.22
CA TYR A 53 19.87 1.16 12.21
C TYR A 53 19.67 2.10 13.38
N GLY A 54 18.44 2.25 13.85
CA GLY A 54 18.10 3.10 14.99
C GLY A 54 18.49 2.49 16.34
N GLU A 55 18.85 1.21 16.34
CA GLU A 55 19.14 0.45 17.55
C GLU A 55 20.51 0.76 18.14
N SER A 56 20.69 0.43 19.41
CA SER A 56 22.02 0.36 20.00
C SER A 56 22.86 -0.72 19.31
N PRO A 57 24.18 -0.52 19.14
CA PRO A 57 25.08 -1.60 18.73
C PRO A 57 25.05 -2.83 19.66
N ASP A 58 24.58 -2.65 20.90
CA ASP A 58 24.43 -3.71 21.90
C ASP A 58 23.10 -4.47 21.79
N THR A 59 22.14 -3.97 21.01
CA THR A 59 20.86 -4.67 20.76
C THR A 59 21.15 -5.98 20.02
N PRO A 60 20.64 -7.14 20.47
CA PRO A 60 20.87 -8.40 19.78
C PRO A 60 20.41 -8.35 18.32
N GLN A 61 21.20 -8.95 17.43
CA GLN A 61 20.91 -8.93 16.00
C GLN A 61 19.52 -9.54 15.71
N GLY A 62 18.75 -8.86 14.86
CA GLY A 62 17.40 -9.29 14.49
C GLY A 62 16.32 -8.93 15.51
N LEU A 63 16.65 -8.18 16.56
CA LEU A 63 15.70 -7.62 17.52
C LEU A 63 15.72 -6.08 17.49
N LEU A 64 14.60 -5.48 17.88
CA LEU A 64 14.40 -4.05 18.06
C LEU A 64 14.00 -3.77 19.50
N GLN A 65 14.53 -2.71 20.08
CA GLN A 65 14.08 -2.22 21.37
C GLN A 65 12.83 -1.37 21.15
N THR A 66 11.70 -1.87 21.63
CA THR A 66 10.41 -1.19 21.51
C THR A 66 9.76 -1.03 22.88
N ASN A 67 8.86 -0.06 22.97
CA ASN A 67 8.17 0.29 24.20
C ASN A 67 6.68 0.02 24.01
N GLY A 68 6.10 -0.73 24.93
CA GLY A 68 4.67 -1.00 24.96
C GLY A 68 4.06 -0.69 26.32
N ILE A 69 2.73 -0.62 26.36
CA ILE A 69 2.00 -0.60 27.63
C ILE A 69 1.46 -2.02 27.86
N ILE A 70 2.00 -2.71 28.86
CA ILE A 70 1.52 -4.03 29.31
C ILE A 70 0.96 -3.82 30.72
N ASP A 71 -0.32 -4.15 30.92
CA ASP A 71 -1.04 -3.97 32.19
C ASP A 71 -0.93 -2.54 32.78
N GLY A 72 -1.00 -1.52 31.91
CA GLY A 72 -0.93 -0.11 32.30
C GLY A 72 0.48 0.37 32.69
N LYS A 73 1.52 -0.43 32.48
CA LYS A 73 2.93 -0.06 32.70
C LYS A 73 3.68 0.05 31.38
N PHE A 74 4.51 1.07 31.26
CA PHE A 74 5.51 1.13 30.19
C PHE A 74 6.55 0.05 30.43
N VAL A 75 6.69 -0.84 29.46
CA VAL A 75 7.66 -1.94 29.46
C VAL A 75 8.49 -1.82 28.19
N GLU A 76 9.79 -1.70 28.36
CA GLU A 76 10.74 -1.89 27.26
C GLU A 76 10.90 -3.40 27.03
N TRP A 77 10.79 -3.83 25.79
CA TRP A 77 10.97 -5.22 25.42
C TRP A 77 11.61 -5.35 24.04
N LEU A 78 12.17 -6.53 23.78
CA LEU A 78 12.81 -6.83 22.51
C LEU A 78 11.80 -7.51 21.58
N LYS A 79 11.50 -6.86 20.46
CA LYS A 79 10.62 -7.38 19.42
C LYS A 79 11.45 -7.91 18.24
N PRO A 80 11.10 -9.08 17.66
CA PRO A 80 11.73 -9.53 16.42
C PRO A 80 11.53 -8.51 15.29
N VAL A 81 12.60 -8.16 14.57
CA VAL A 81 12.56 -7.19 13.47
C VAL A 81 11.53 -7.57 12.41
N LYS A 82 11.45 -8.86 12.09
CA LYS A 82 10.46 -9.37 11.11
C LYS A 82 9.02 -9.05 11.51
N ASP A 83 8.72 -9.08 12.81
CA ASP A 83 7.36 -8.79 13.31
C ASP A 83 7.05 -7.29 13.22
N GLU A 84 8.05 -6.43 13.46
CA GLU A 84 7.89 -4.98 13.25
C GLU A 84 7.62 -4.65 11.78
N ILE A 85 8.41 -5.21 10.87
CA ILE A 85 8.22 -4.99 9.41
C ILE A 85 6.82 -5.43 8.97
N LYS A 86 6.31 -6.55 9.51
CA LYS A 86 4.96 -7.04 9.23
C LYS A 86 3.87 -6.14 9.81
N ASP A 87 4.12 -5.54 10.96
CA ASP A 87 3.18 -4.60 11.57
C ASP A 87 3.12 -3.29 10.79
N ASP A 88 4.27 -2.73 10.38
CA ASP A 88 4.34 -1.56 9.49
C ASP A 88 3.62 -1.82 8.17
N LEU A 89 3.86 -2.98 7.56
CA LEU A 89 3.14 -3.38 6.34
C LEU A 89 1.63 -3.41 6.55
N ARG A 90 1.15 -3.86 7.72
CA ARG A 90 -0.28 -3.88 8.03
C ARG A 90 -0.84 -2.46 8.12
N GLU A 91 -0.12 -1.55 8.77
CA GLU A 91 -0.50 -0.14 8.85
C GLU A 91 -0.54 0.52 7.46
N ILE A 92 0.45 0.23 6.60
CA ILE A 92 0.49 0.71 5.22
C ILE A 92 -0.71 0.18 4.42
N LEU A 93 -1.04 -1.11 4.55
CA LEU A 93 -2.19 -1.71 3.89
C LEU A 93 -3.52 -1.09 4.34
N GLU A 94 -3.63 -0.72 5.61
CA GLU A 94 -4.80 0.01 6.14
C GLU A 94 -4.86 1.47 5.64
N GLY A 95 -3.72 2.05 5.25
CA GLY A 95 -3.59 3.44 4.80
C GLY A 95 -3.95 3.73 3.34
N GLY A 96 -4.25 2.72 2.50
CA GLY A 96 -4.79 2.92 1.14
C GLY A 96 -3.76 3.16 0.02
N TYR A 97 -2.50 2.72 0.18
CA TYR A 97 -1.41 2.90 -0.80
C TYR A 97 -1.39 1.84 -1.92
N GLU A 98 -2.52 1.61 -2.62
CA GLU A 98 -2.71 0.45 -3.52
C GLU A 98 -1.70 0.34 -4.67
N ASP A 99 -1.39 1.44 -5.36
CA ASP A 99 -0.44 1.41 -6.48
C ASP A 99 0.99 1.14 -6.00
N MET A 100 1.41 1.83 -4.94
CA MET A 100 2.75 1.69 -4.38
C MET A 100 2.94 0.31 -3.76
N ILE A 101 1.91 -0.26 -3.13
CA ILE A 101 2.00 -1.59 -2.53
C ILE A 101 2.03 -2.70 -3.59
N ALA A 102 1.37 -2.51 -4.74
CA ALA A 102 1.49 -3.44 -5.86
C ALA A 102 2.92 -3.44 -6.45
N VAL A 103 3.55 -2.26 -6.55
CA VAL A 103 4.96 -2.12 -6.97
C VAL A 103 5.90 -2.79 -5.95
N GLU A 104 5.72 -2.50 -4.66
CA GLU A 104 6.47 -3.12 -3.55
C GLU A 104 6.42 -4.66 -3.65
N ARG A 105 5.22 -5.20 -3.86
CA ARG A 105 4.96 -6.63 -3.99
C ARG A 105 5.72 -7.26 -5.16
N ASP A 106 5.71 -6.63 -6.33
CA ASP A 106 6.38 -7.16 -7.51
C ASP A 106 7.91 -7.09 -7.37
N ILE A 107 8.44 -6.05 -6.73
CA ILE A 107 9.86 -5.95 -6.39
C ILE A 107 10.25 -7.07 -5.42
N CYS A 108 9.50 -7.26 -4.33
CA CYS A 108 9.75 -8.33 -3.36
C CYS A 108 9.74 -9.69 -4.04
N LYS A 109 8.76 -9.95 -4.91
CA LYS A 109 8.65 -11.20 -5.66
C LYS A 109 9.85 -11.42 -6.57
N LYS A 110 10.23 -10.40 -7.34
CA LYS A 110 11.38 -10.47 -8.26
C LYS A 110 12.70 -10.64 -7.51
N ALA A 111 12.87 -10.00 -6.36
CA ALA A 111 14.06 -10.12 -5.53
C ALA A 111 14.31 -11.56 -5.06
N MET A 112 13.25 -12.37 -4.92
CA MET A 112 13.36 -13.78 -4.51
C MET A 112 13.81 -14.74 -5.63
N GLU A 113 13.83 -14.30 -6.89
CA GLU A 113 14.16 -15.16 -8.04
C GLU A 113 15.67 -15.41 -8.13
N GLY A 114 16.09 -16.68 -8.06
CA GLY A 114 17.50 -17.06 -8.27
C GLY A 114 18.49 -16.54 -7.22
N THR A 115 18.01 -16.02 -6.08
CA THR A 115 18.84 -15.46 -5.00
C THR A 115 19.05 -16.43 -3.83
N ASP A 116 20.17 -16.26 -3.13
CA ASP A 116 20.53 -16.86 -1.84
C ASP A 116 20.30 -15.92 -0.63
N ASP A 117 19.55 -14.84 -0.84
CA ASP A 117 19.18 -13.84 0.18
C ASP A 117 18.71 -14.49 1.51
N PRO A 118 19.43 -14.28 2.62
CA PRO A 118 19.03 -14.81 3.93
C PRO A 118 17.65 -14.35 4.41
N GLY A 119 17.20 -13.17 3.96
CA GLY A 119 15.89 -12.61 4.26
C GLY A 119 14.79 -13.03 3.28
N LYS A 120 15.03 -13.98 2.38
CA LYS A 120 14.06 -14.44 1.37
C LYS A 120 12.72 -14.89 1.96
N GLU A 121 12.75 -15.56 3.11
CA GLU A 121 11.52 -16.00 3.80
C GLU A 121 10.64 -14.80 4.18
N LEU A 122 11.25 -13.72 4.68
CA LEU A 122 10.53 -12.49 5.00
C LEU A 122 9.87 -11.92 3.74
N LEU A 123 10.58 -11.84 2.62
CA LEU A 123 10.00 -11.35 1.35
C LEU A 123 8.79 -12.18 0.91
N SER A 124 8.84 -13.51 1.09
CA SER A 124 7.72 -14.39 0.78
C SER A 124 6.51 -14.09 1.66
N GLU A 125 6.72 -13.91 2.96
CA GLU A 125 5.66 -13.56 3.91
C GLU A 125 5.05 -12.18 3.59
N LEU A 126 5.87 -11.19 3.24
CA LEU A 126 5.40 -9.86 2.86
C LEU A 126 4.55 -9.91 1.58
N VAL A 127 4.98 -10.65 0.56
CA VAL A 127 4.19 -10.83 -0.68
C VAL A 127 2.83 -11.48 -0.36
N GLU A 128 2.79 -12.50 0.48
CA GLU A 128 1.52 -13.12 0.89
C GLU A 128 0.62 -12.14 1.67
N MET A 129 1.20 -11.33 2.55
CA MET A 129 0.47 -10.32 3.30
C MET A 129 -0.10 -9.23 2.38
N ILE A 130 0.67 -8.77 1.41
CA ILE A 130 0.19 -7.81 0.40
C ILE A 130 -0.92 -8.43 -0.45
N ASP A 131 -0.72 -9.65 -0.96
CA ASP A 131 -1.73 -10.33 -1.78
C ASP A 131 -3.06 -10.52 -1.00
N LYS A 132 -2.98 -10.88 0.29
CA LYS A 132 -4.16 -10.99 1.18
C LYS A 132 -4.75 -9.61 1.51
N GLY A 133 -3.91 -8.61 1.77
CA GLY A 133 -4.30 -7.24 2.08
C GLY A 133 -5.09 -6.62 0.93
N LEU A 134 -4.53 -6.66 -0.29
CA LEU A 134 -5.18 -6.21 -1.52
C LEU A 134 -6.49 -6.94 -1.80
N GLN A 135 -6.55 -8.26 -1.57
CA GLN A 135 -7.81 -9.02 -1.65
C GLN A 135 -8.82 -8.62 -0.58
N SER A 136 -8.36 -8.05 0.55
CA SER A 136 -9.21 -7.65 1.67
C SER A 136 -9.78 -6.24 1.54
N MET A 137 -9.27 -5.44 0.61
CA MET A 137 -9.65 -4.04 0.44
C MET A 137 -11.14 -3.88 0.10
N PRO A 138 -11.79 -2.83 0.63
CA PRO A 138 -13.11 -2.38 0.19
C PRO A 138 -13.14 -2.13 -1.31
N LYS A 139 -14.06 -2.78 -2.03
CA LYS A 139 -14.29 -2.45 -3.43
C LYS A 139 -15.17 -1.22 -3.52
N ILE A 140 -14.89 -0.33 -4.47
CA ILE A 140 -15.78 0.77 -4.83
C ILE A 140 -16.42 0.44 -6.16
N LEU A 141 -17.74 0.24 -6.12
CA LEU A 141 -18.55 -0.15 -7.26
C LEU A 141 -19.45 1.02 -7.65
N VAL A 142 -19.32 1.51 -8.88
CA VAL A 142 -20.21 2.54 -9.43
C VAL A 142 -21.29 1.88 -10.26
N THR A 143 -22.55 2.22 -9.96
CA THR A 143 -23.72 1.82 -10.74
C THR A 143 -24.36 3.07 -11.34
N ILE A 144 -24.41 3.15 -12.66
CA ILE A 144 -25.05 4.25 -13.38
C ILE A 144 -26.51 3.87 -13.67
N THR A 145 -27.44 4.72 -13.25
CA THR A 145 -28.88 4.52 -13.44
C THR A 145 -29.51 5.68 -14.20
N SER A 146 -30.48 5.36 -15.04
CA SER A 146 -31.38 6.31 -15.73
C SER A 146 -32.81 5.80 -15.54
N ASN A 147 -33.77 6.68 -15.22
CA ASN A 147 -35.14 6.28 -14.88
C ASN A 147 -35.24 5.17 -13.80
N GLY A 148 -34.27 5.10 -12.88
CA GLY A 148 -34.18 4.07 -11.85
C GLY A 148 -33.80 2.66 -12.35
N GLN A 149 -33.38 2.53 -13.61
CA GLN A 149 -32.87 1.28 -14.18
C GLN A 149 -31.35 1.33 -14.35
N GLU A 150 -30.68 0.22 -14.06
CA GLU A 150 -29.24 0.07 -14.31
C GLU A 150 -28.95 0.13 -15.81
N THR A 151 -28.05 1.02 -16.21
CA THR A 151 -27.66 1.21 -17.61
C THR A 151 -26.53 0.26 -18.02
N ALA A 152 -25.75 -0.22 -17.04
CA ALA A 152 -24.67 -1.19 -17.22
C ALA A 152 -24.44 -1.97 -15.92
N SER A 153 -23.71 -3.09 -16.02
CA SER A 153 -23.23 -3.81 -14.83
C SER A 153 -22.35 -2.92 -13.96
N PRO A 154 -22.37 -3.08 -12.62
CA PRO A 154 -21.55 -2.28 -11.71
C PRO A 154 -20.07 -2.29 -12.10
N ILE A 155 -19.47 -1.10 -12.10
CA ILE A 155 -18.08 -0.87 -12.50
C ILE A 155 -17.22 -0.75 -11.24
N GLU A 156 -16.27 -1.66 -11.07
CA GLU A 156 -15.27 -1.57 -10.01
C GLU A 156 -14.22 -0.52 -10.36
N LEU A 157 -14.10 0.51 -9.52
CA LEU A 157 -13.06 1.52 -9.58
C LEU A 157 -11.82 0.97 -8.88
N LYS A 158 -10.77 0.61 -9.63
CA LYS A 158 -9.54 0.01 -9.07
C LYS A 158 -8.41 1.01 -8.78
N TRP A 159 -8.67 2.29 -9.01
CA TRP A 159 -7.71 3.39 -8.92
C TRP A 159 -7.89 4.24 -7.66
N SER A 160 -9.00 4.04 -6.94
CA SER A 160 -9.35 4.93 -5.84
C SER A 160 -8.49 4.64 -4.62
N TYR A 161 -7.79 5.66 -4.12
CA TYR A 161 -7.01 5.60 -2.86
C TYR A 161 -7.91 5.53 -1.60
N GLY A 162 -9.11 4.97 -1.74
CA GLY A 162 -10.18 4.98 -0.74
C GLY A 162 -11.44 5.73 -1.20
N LEU A 163 -12.47 5.64 -0.37
CA LEU A 163 -13.80 6.19 -0.67
C LEU A 163 -13.79 7.72 -0.89
N GLU A 164 -12.98 8.46 -0.13
CA GLU A 164 -12.93 9.92 -0.21
C GLU A 164 -12.38 10.43 -1.55
N ASP A 165 -11.34 9.77 -2.08
CA ASP A 165 -10.78 10.09 -3.39
C ASP A 165 -11.77 9.75 -4.51
N ALA A 166 -12.39 8.56 -4.43
CA ALA A 166 -13.47 8.18 -5.34
C ALA A 166 -14.58 9.23 -5.33
N ILE A 167 -15.09 9.62 -4.15
CA ILE A 167 -16.12 10.65 -3.99
C ILE A 167 -15.68 11.97 -4.60
N THR A 168 -14.45 12.41 -4.40
CA THR A 168 -13.98 13.72 -4.86
C THR A 168 -13.97 13.81 -6.39
N ARG A 169 -13.42 12.80 -7.06
CA ARG A 169 -13.38 12.72 -8.52
C ARG A 169 -14.77 12.53 -9.12
N LEU A 170 -15.56 11.63 -8.52
CA LEU A 170 -16.94 11.38 -8.92
C LEU A 170 -17.81 12.64 -8.73
N SER A 171 -17.70 13.33 -7.59
CA SER A 171 -18.48 14.57 -7.32
C SER A 171 -18.16 15.69 -8.30
N THR A 172 -16.96 15.71 -8.88
CA THR A 172 -16.62 16.66 -9.96
C THR A 172 -17.49 16.40 -11.20
N LYS A 173 -17.86 15.14 -11.45
CA LYS A 173 -18.79 14.74 -12.53
C LYS A 173 -20.25 15.07 -12.20
N VAL A 174 -20.67 15.04 -10.94
CA VAL A 174 -22.02 15.50 -10.52
C VAL A 174 -22.26 16.98 -10.87
N LEU A 175 -21.20 17.77 -11.01
CA LEU A 175 -21.30 19.17 -11.43
C LEU A 175 -21.46 19.33 -12.94
N GLU A 176 -21.32 18.26 -13.73
CA GLU A 176 -21.64 18.24 -15.16
C GLU A 176 -23.16 18.09 -15.35
N LYS A 177 -23.70 18.72 -16.40
CA LYS A 177 -25.16 18.99 -16.55
C LYS A 177 -26.08 17.76 -16.56
N ASP A 178 -25.52 16.57 -16.73
CA ASP A 178 -26.27 15.35 -17.02
C ASP A 178 -26.42 14.43 -15.79
N ILE A 179 -25.73 14.71 -14.67
CA ILE A 179 -25.83 13.92 -13.43
C ILE A 179 -26.65 14.71 -12.40
N VAL A 180 -27.77 14.11 -11.98
CA VAL A 180 -28.76 14.77 -11.10
C VAL A 180 -28.71 14.26 -9.65
N GLY A 181 -27.96 13.20 -9.39
CA GLY A 181 -27.82 12.66 -8.04
C GLY A 181 -26.69 11.65 -7.89
N MET A 182 -26.15 11.59 -6.68
CA MET A 182 -25.21 10.57 -6.24
C MET A 182 -25.68 10.02 -4.88
N ASP A 183 -25.79 8.70 -4.75
CA ASP A 183 -26.10 8.01 -3.50
C ASP A 183 -24.99 7.00 -3.16
N ILE A 184 -24.67 6.82 -1.88
CA ILE A 184 -23.59 5.94 -1.44
C ILE A 184 -24.13 4.96 -0.42
N LYS A 185 -23.99 3.68 -0.72
CA LYS A 185 -24.39 2.57 0.15
C LYS A 185 -23.19 1.70 0.48
N LYS A 186 -23.05 1.36 1.76
CA LYS A 186 -22.09 0.34 2.19
C LYS A 186 -22.77 -1.02 2.21
N SER A 187 -22.15 -2.03 1.59
CA SER A 187 -22.60 -3.42 1.61
C SER A 187 -21.46 -4.30 2.09
N GLY A 188 -21.57 -4.79 3.33
CA GLY A 188 -20.44 -5.47 3.98
C GLY A 188 -19.25 -4.51 4.12
N ARG A 189 -18.15 -4.80 3.44
CA ARG A 189 -16.96 -3.94 3.38
C ARG A 189 -16.91 -3.05 2.14
N ASP A 190 -17.70 -3.34 1.12
CA ASP A 190 -17.66 -2.66 -0.17
C ASP A 190 -18.57 -1.42 -0.17
N PHE A 191 -18.23 -0.46 -1.02
CA PHE A 191 -19.00 0.76 -1.24
C PHE A 191 -19.64 0.72 -2.62
N HIS A 192 -20.94 1.00 -2.67
CA HIS A 192 -21.73 1.10 -3.88
C HIS A 192 -22.14 2.55 -4.06
N ILE A 193 -21.65 3.18 -5.13
CA ILE A 193 -21.98 4.54 -5.49
C ILE A 193 -22.98 4.50 -6.65
N LEU A 194 -24.18 4.98 -6.41
CA LEU A 194 -25.20 5.12 -7.43
C LEU A 194 -25.07 6.49 -8.10
N TYR A 195 -24.86 6.50 -9.41
CA TYR A 195 -24.90 7.68 -10.26
C TYR A 195 -26.26 7.76 -10.94
N GLN A 196 -27.04 8.80 -10.65
CA GLN A 196 -28.30 9.04 -11.34
C GLN A 196 -28.11 10.10 -12.42
N VAL A 197 -28.35 9.70 -13.67
CA VAL A 197 -28.31 10.56 -14.84
C VAL A 197 -29.72 11.13 -15.08
N ASP A 198 -29.82 12.36 -15.60
CA ASP A 198 -31.09 12.97 -15.97
C ASP A 198 -31.85 12.06 -16.97
N ASP A 199 -33.17 11.96 -16.79
CA ASP A 199 -34.05 11.22 -17.69
C ASP A 199 -34.10 11.85 -19.10
N ALA A 200 -33.67 13.11 -19.23
CA ALA A 200 -33.52 13.82 -20.50
C ALA A 200 -32.14 13.64 -21.17
N ALA A 201 -31.20 12.93 -20.54
CA ALA A 201 -29.88 12.69 -21.11
C ALA A 201 -29.95 11.75 -22.33
N GLU A 202 -29.15 12.05 -23.36
CA GLU A 202 -29.06 11.19 -24.54
C GLU A 202 -28.34 9.87 -24.21
N ASP A 203 -28.76 8.76 -24.84
CA ASP A 203 -28.10 7.44 -24.70
C ASP A 203 -26.60 7.49 -25.00
N SER A 204 -26.18 8.40 -25.89
CA SER A 204 -24.78 8.67 -26.24
C SER A 204 -23.96 9.19 -25.06
N VAL A 205 -24.55 10.00 -24.20
CA VAL A 205 -23.92 10.60 -23.00
C VAL A 205 -23.79 9.54 -21.91
N ILE A 206 -24.83 8.72 -21.71
CA ILE A 206 -24.80 7.60 -20.77
C ILE A 206 -23.71 6.59 -21.17
N LEU A 207 -23.62 6.26 -22.47
CA LEU A 207 -22.59 5.36 -22.98
C LEU A 207 -21.18 5.94 -22.76
N ALA A 208 -20.96 7.21 -23.06
CA ALA A 208 -19.67 7.88 -22.87
C ALA A 208 -19.26 7.88 -21.39
N LEU A 209 -20.20 8.13 -20.47
CA LEU A 209 -19.95 8.06 -19.04
C LEU A 209 -19.58 6.64 -18.59
N VAL A 210 -20.28 5.62 -19.09
CA VAL A 210 -19.96 4.21 -18.81
C VAL A 210 -18.57 3.85 -19.33
N GLU A 211 -18.20 4.31 -20.53
CA GLU A 211 -16.88 4.09 -21.12
C GLU A 211 -15.78 4.78 -20.31
N GLU A 212 -15.96 6.06 -19.97
CA GLU A 212 -15.02 6.82 -19.13
C GLU A 212 -14.81 6.13 -17.77
N MET A 213 -15.89 5.72 -17.08
CA MET A 213 -15.78 5.03 -15.79
C MET A 213 -15.09 3.67 -15.90
N ARG A 214 -15.18 3.00 -17.06
CA ARG A 214 -14.46 1.75 -17.32
C ARG A 214 -12.98 2.00 -17.63
N GLU A 215 -12.63 3.14 -18.24
CA GLU A 215 -11.24 3.55 -18.43
C GLU A 215 -10.54 3.85 -17.11
N TRP A 216 -11.32 4.20 -16.08
CA TRP A 216 -10.75 4.34 -14.75
C TRP A 216 -10.40 2.98 -14.10
N ARG A 217 -10.64 1.82 -14.72
CA ARG A 217 -10.23 0.51 -14.18
C ARG A 217 -8.73 0.35 -13.93
#